data_AF-A0A7X0HM29-F1
#
_entry.id   AF-A0A7X0HM29-F1
#
_cell.length_a   1.000
_cell.length_b   1.000
_cell.length_c   1.000
_cell.angle_alpha   90.00
_cell.angle_beta   90.00
_cell.angle_gamma   90.00
#
_symmetry.space_group_name_H-M   'P 1'
#
loop_
_entity.id
_entity.type
_entity.pdbx_description
1 polymer ?
#
loop_
_entity_poly.entity_id
_entity_poly.type
_entity_poly.pdbx_seq_one_letter_code
_entity_poly.pdbx_strand_id
1 'polypeptide(L)' 'MAEGADRRQDVTYRAPVGCVDLRAFDDDGNSYEIHACHDCLPWHAEVVVIEGEILVREWHAIGCPQFQQLTQD' A
#
# COMPACT_ATOMS: atom_id res chain seq x y z
N MET A 1 26.10 22.76 9.08
CA MET A 1 25.67 21.53 9.77
C MET A 1 24.15 21.53 9.72
N ALA A 2 23.55 20.92 8.69
CA ALA A 2 22.09 20.90 8.58
C ALA A 2 21.58 19.77 9.48
N GLU A 3 20.78 20.17 10.44
CA GLU A 3 20.10 19.36 11.44
C GLU A 3 19.44 18.15 10.78
N GLY A 4 19.63 16.99 11.41
CA GLY A 4 18.94 15.76 11.03
C GLY A 4 17.46 16.04 11.00
N ALA A 5 16.91 16.16 9.79
CA ALA A 5 15.49 16.06 9.59
C ALA A 5 15.10 14.71 10.18
N ASP A 6 14.44 14.76 11.33
CA ASP A 6 13.58 13.71 11.83
C ASP A 6 12.95 13.07 10.61
N ARG A 7 13.33 11.82 10.30
CA ARG A 7 12.85 11.06 9.13
C ARG A 7 11.40 10.69 9.39
N ARG A 8 10.55 11.70 9.70
CA ARG A 8 9.11 11.67 9.57
C ARG A 8 8.87 11.02 8.24
N GLN A 9 8.34 9.81 8.32
CA GLN A 9 7.86 9.03 7.21
C GLN A 9 7.16 9.98 6.25
N ASP A 10 7.79 10.28 5.11
CA ASP A 10 7.18 11.19 4.16
C ASP A 10 5.97 10.45 3.58
N VAL A 11 4.80 10.88 4.02
CA VAL A 11 3.48 10.31 3.68
C VAL A 11 2.60 11.36 2.99
N THR A 12 3.21 12.45 2.53
CA THR A 12 2.55 13.54 1.82
C THR A 12 2.36 13.19 0.33
N TYR A 13 1.56 13.98 -0.40
CA TYR A 13 1.32 13.78 -1.85
C TYR A 13 2.58 13.77 -2.72
N ARG A 14 3.71 14.22 -2.17
CA ARG A 14 5.01 14.27 -2.87
C ARG A 14 5.92 13.11 -2.48
N ALA A 15 5.48 12.28 -1.54
CA ALA A 15 6.22 11.11 -1.10
C ALA A 15 6.47 10.16 -2.28
N PRO A 16 7.62 9.47 -2.29
CA PRO A 16 7.80 8.36 -3.21
C PRO A 16 6.76 7.27 -2.92
N VAL A 17 6.23 6.69 -3.98
CA VAL A 17 5.11 5.72 -3.93
C VAL A 17 5.63 4.33 -4.26
N GLY A 18 5.21 3.35 -3.47
CA GLY A 18 5.37 1.92 -3.75
C GLY A 18 4.02 1.27 -4.02
N CYS A 19 4.03 0.06 -4.59
CA CYS A 19 2.83 -0.75 -4.77
C CYS A 19 3.01 -2.18 -4.23
N VAL A 20 1.91 -2.80 -3.85
CA VAL A 20 1.83 -4.20 -3.43
C VAL A 20 0.60 -4.85 -4.06
N ASP A 21 0.72 -6.10 -4.47
CA ASP A 21 -0.37 -6.90 -5.01
C ASP A 21 -0.88 -7.85 -3.92
N LEU A 22 -2.16 -7.71 -3.56
CA LEU A 22 -2.83 -8.47 -2.51
C LEU A 22 -3.90 -9.38 -3.13
N ARG A 23 -4.15 -10.56 -2.52
CA ARG A 23 -5.23 -11.44 -2.96
C ARG A 23 -6.58 -10.75 -2.75
N ALA A 24 -7.47 -10.81 -3.75
CA ALA A 24 -8.83 -10.30 -3.61
C ALA A 24 -9.77 -11.27 -2.87
N PHE A 25 -9.43 -12.56 -2.87
CA PHE A 25 -10.21 -13.64 -2.28
C PHE A 25 -9.31 -14.58 -1.47
N ASP A 26 -9.87 -15.19 -0.43
CA ASP A 26 -9.23 -16.29 0.31
C ASP A 26 -9.31 -17.62 -0.47
N ASP A 27 -8.70 -18.68 0.06
CA ASP A 27 -8.69 -20.01 -0.58
C ASP A 27 -10.08 -20.69 -0.62
N ASP A 28 -11.04 -20.22 0.18
CA ASP A 28 -12.44 -20.66 0.21
C ASP A 28 -13.33 -19.82 -0.73
N GLY A 29 -12.78 -18.79 -1.39
CA GLY A 29 -13.48 -17.91 -2.32
C GLY A 29 -14.23 -16.73 -1.68
N ASN A 30 -14.04 -16.46 -0.38
CA ASN A 30 -14.60 -15.29 0.27
C ASN A 30 -13.79 -14.04 -0.10
N SER A 31 -14.47 -12.92 -0.34
CA SER A 31 -13.83 -11.65 -0.67
C SER A 31 -13.21 -10.99 0.56
N TYR A 32 -12.02 -10.40 0.40
CA TYR A 32 -11.46 -9.51 1.41
C TYR A 32 -12.06 -8.10 1.32
N GLU A 33 -12.24 -7.46 2.48
CA GLU A 33 -12.60 -6.04 2.54
C GLU A 33 -11.35 -5.17 2.38
N ILE A 34 -11.44 -4.16 1.51
CA ILE A 34 -10.38 -3.17 1.29
C ILE A 34 -10.78 -1.89 2.02
N HIS A 35 -9.95 -1.46 2.96
CA HIS A 35 -10.13 -0.19 3.66
C HIS A 35 -9.10 0.83 3.18
N ALA A 36 -9.55 2.06 2.96
CA ALA A 36 -8.66 3.15 2.60
C ALA A 36 -7.60 3.38 3.67
N CYS A 37 -6.34 3.49 3.26
CA CYS A 37 -5.30 3.96 4.15
C CYS A 37 -5.49 5.46 4.39
N HIS A 38 -5.65 5.83 5.65
CA HIS A 38 -5.77 7.23 6.06
C HIS A 38 -4.44 7.82 6.55
N ASP A 39 -3.41 6.99 6.66
CA ASP A 39 -2.07 7.38 7.15
C ASP A 39 -1.18 7.94 6.04
N CYS A 40 -1.58 7.81 4.77
CA CYS A 40 -0.84 8.38 3.65
C CYS A 40 -1.72 8.90 2.53
N LEU A 41 -1.20 9.92 1.84
CA LEU A 41 -1.73 10.47 0.60
C LEU A 41 -0.54 10.47 -0.35
N PRO A 42 -0.36 9.52 -1.27
CA PRO A 42 -1.38 9.05 -2.18
C PRO A 42 -1.71 7.58 -1.96
N TRP A 43 -2.76 7.30 -1.18
CA TRP A 43 -3.37 5.98 -1.19
C TRP A 43 -4.34 5.84 -2.35
N HIS A 44 -4.21 4.77 -3.13
CA HIS A 44 -5.21 4.33 -4.09
C HIS A 44 -5.12 2.83 -4.32
N ALA A 45 -6.17 2.24 -4.90
CA ALA A 45 -6.24 0.83 -5.21
C ALA A 45 -6.85 0.59 -6.61
N GLU A 46 -6.49 -0.52 -7.23
CA GLU A 46 -6.96 -1.00 -8.53
C GLU A 46 -7.16 -2.51 -8.46
N VAL A 47 -8.18 -3.01 -9.13
CA VAL A 47 -8.37 -4.45 -9.32
C VAL A 47 -7.64 -4.86 -10.60
N VAL A 48 -6.69 -5.79 -10.49
CA VAL A 48 -5.87 -6.27 -11.61
C VAL A 48 -6.05 -7.77 -11.79
N VAL A 49 -5.84 -8.25 -13.02
CA VAL A 49 -5.79 -9.68 -13.34
C VAL A 49 -4.36 -10.04 -13.73
N ILE A 50 -3.72 -10.94 -12.98
CA ILE A 50 -2.35 -11.39 -13.22
C ILE A 50 -2.37 -12.92 -13.26
N GLU A 51 -1.88 -13.50 -14.37
CA GLU A 51 -1.83 -14.96 -14.58
C GLU A 51 -3.18 -15.69 -14.37
N GLY A 52 -4.30 -14.97 -14.54
CA GLY A 52 -5.65 -15.49 -14.37
C GLY A 52 -6.23 -15.32 -12.97
N GLU A 53 -5.46 -14.79 -12.02
CA GLU A 53 -5.91 -14.48 -10.66
C GLU A 53 -6.37 -13.03 -10.54
N ILE A 54 -7.44 -12.79 -9.77
CA ILE A 54 -7.93 -11.45 -9.44
C ILE A 54 -7.20 -10.97 -8.18
N LEU A 55 -6.47 -9.88 -8.31
CA LEU A 55 -5.69 -9.26 -7.24
C LEU A 55 -6.11 -7.80 -7.05
N VAL A 56 -5.82 -7.27 -5.87
CA VAL A 56 -5.94 -5.86 -5.53
C VAL A 56 -4.54 -5.28 -5.49
N ARG A 57 -4.22 -4.39 -6.41
CA ARG A 57 -3.00 -3.60 -6.34
C ARG A 57 -3.26 -2.36 -5.50
N GLU A 58 -2.50 -2.20 -4.42
CA GLU A 58 -2.55 -1.01 -3.59
C GLU A 58 -1.28 -0.18 -3.73
N TRP A 59 -1.42 1.14 -3.77
CA TRP A 59 -0.33 2.10 -3.79
C TRP A 59 -0.33 2.95 -2.54
N HIS A 60 0.85 3.14 -1.98
CA HIS A 60 1.05 3.90 -0.74
C HIS A 60 2.35 4.68 -0.81
N ALA A 61 2.47 5.71 0.02
CA ALA A 61 3.77 6.31 0.30
C ALA A 61 4.70 5.24 0.91
N ILE A 62 5.96 5.17 0.49
CA ILE A 62 6.93 4.18 1.01
C ILE A 62 7.17 4.36 2.53
N GLY A 63 6.99 5.58 3.04
CA GLY A 63 7.07 5.87 4.47
C GLY A 63 5.88 5.34 5.27
N CYS A 64 4.75 4.99 4.64
CA CYS A 64 3.51 4.60 5.31
C CYS A 64 3.73 3.35 6.19
N PRO A 65 3.40 3.39 7.50
CA PRO A 65 3.53 2.24 8.39
C PRO A 65 2.73 1.02 7.92
N GLN A 66 1.54 1.23 7.35
CA GLN A 66 0.72 0.15 6.82
C GLN A 66 1.39 -0.50 5.61
N PHE A 67 1.91 0.30 4.67
CA PHE A 67 2.62 -0.22 3.51
C PHE A 67 3.86 -1.02 3.91
N GLN A 68 4.64 -0.52 4.86
CA GLN A 68 5.83 -1.21 5.36
C GLN A 68 5.49 -2.58 5.96
N GLN A 69 4.34 -2.71 6.63
CA GLN A 69 3.85 -3.99 7.15
C GLN A 69 3.44 -4.93 6.01
N LEU A 70 2.66 -4.44 5.04
CA LEU A 70 2.20 -5.22 3.89
C LEU A 70 3.35 -5.78 3.05
N THR A 71 4.47 -5.07 2.93
CA THR A 71 5.63 -5.51 2.14
C THR A 71 6.61 -6.41 2.91
N GLN A 72 6.40 -6.64 4.19
CA GLN A 72 7.24 -7.51 5.02
C GLN A 72 6.68 -8.94 5.15
N ASP A 73 5.41 -9.12 4.81
CA ASP A 73 4.71 -10.41 4.73
C ASP A 73 4.92 -11.05 3.34
#